data_AF-A0A966QJX5-F1
#
_entry.id   AF-A0A966QJX5-F1
#
_cell.length_a   1.000
_cell.length_b   1.000
_cell.length_c   1.000
_cell.angle_alpha   90.00
_cell.angle_beta   90.00
_cell.angle_gamma   90.00
#
_symmetry.space_group_name_H-M   'P 1'
#
loop_
_entity.id
_entity.type
_entity.pdbx_description
1 polymer ?
#
loop_
_entity_poly.entity_id
_entity_poly.type
_entity_poly.pdbx_seq_one_letter_code
_entity_poly.pdbx_strand_id
1 'polypeptide(L)'
;MHTISRRSNPKLHSSFTRHRTRTIFGADRVSSMKWRLALNGAIVVVTLSASSAAGASNSLPHEKVRNGGSALLVLQGIIVERERPAGYSRSAFEHWRDIDGDGCDSRDQVLKRDSITLPQVDPIDCNVIAGDWISPYDGARWSDPSRIDIDHVVALKEAWDSGAWAWSPSMRRAYANDTSDSRTLLAVTDRVNQSKSDKDPSNWLPPSKSYLCTYLGNWIAVKARWGLSMDQSEWGRVKNLLTSSCASLTIAPWPAVPSGAGFAAPTTIPSTTSPSPSTTRAGQPSVSSTSTTTPVAGTPAPASTSTSTTTTTGSSTGASRVYPGAWCSPEGATGTYTNGKTYVCSKTSQSGTPYSDGRARWRQV
;
A
#
# COMPACT_ATOMS: atom_id res chain seq x y z
N MET A 1 -54.71 -25.47 -29.92
CA MET A 1 -54.80 -24.19 -29.19
C MET A 1 -55.48 -24.47 -27.85
N HIS A 2 -54.71 -24.51 -26.77
CA HIS A 2 -55.19 -24.81 -25.41
C HIS A 2 -55.40 -23.52 -24.63
N THR A 3 -56.62 -23.33 -24.13
CA THR A 3 -57.08 -22.25 -23.26
C THR A 3 -57.03 -22.71 -21.81
N ILE A 4 -56.21 -22.09 -20.95
CA ILE A 4 -56.40 -22.15 -19.49
C ILE A 4 -56.08 -20.79 -18.83
N SER A 5 -57.17 -20.10 -18.47
CA SER A 5 -57.47 -19.44 -17.20
C SER A 5 -56.34 -18.78 -16.38
N ARG A 6 -56.35 -17.43 -16.33
CA ARG A 6 -55.71 -16.62 -15.28
C ARG A 6 -56.69 -16.46 -14.11
N ARG A 7 -56.30 -16.90 -12.91
CA ARG A 7 -56.93 -16.46 -11.64
C ARG A 7 -55.98 -15.54 -10.89
N SER A 8 -56.50 -14.34 -10.62
CA SER A 8 -56.00 -13.28 -9.77
C SER A 8 -56.02 -13.70 -8.30
N ASN A 9 -54.99 -13.29 -7.55
CA ASN A 9 -54.85 -13.54 -6.12
C ASN A 9 -54.96 -12.19 -5.37
N PRO A 10 -55.93 -12.00 -4.45
CA PRO A 10 -56.07 -10.73 -3.74
C PRO A 10 -55.14 -10.66 -2.51
N LYS A 11 -54.50 -9.50 -2.35
CA LYS A 11 -53.71 -9.10 -1.18
C LYS A 11 -54.64 -8.88 0.02
N LEU A 12 -54.44 -9.64 1.09
CA LEU A 12 -55.05 -9.39 2.41
C LEU A 12 -54.10 -8.53 3.25
N HIS A 13 -54.56 -7.33 3.59
CA HIS A 13 -54.03 -6.47 4.65
C HIS A 13 -54.37 -7.10 6.01
N SER A 14 -53.41 -7.17 6.93
CA SER A 14 -53.66 -7.40 8.35
C SER A 14 -53.05 -6.27 9.16
N SER A 15 -53.94 -5.50 9.78
CA SER A 15 -53.66 -4.43 10.72
C SER A 15 -53.32 -5.03 12.09
N PHE A 16 -52.14 -4.72 12.63
CA PHE A 16 -51.79 -5.06 14.01
C PHE A 16 -51.99 -3.85 14.93
N THR A 17 -52.98 -3.97 15.81
CA THR A 17 -53.32 -2.99 16.84
C THR A 17 -52.48 -3.25 18.10
N ARG A 18 -52.11 -2.15 18.77
CA ARG A 18 -51.26 -2.02 19.97
C ARG A 18 -51.64 -2.91 21.17
N HIS A 19 -50.62 -3.30 21.95
CA HIS A 19 -50.63 -3.06 23.39
C HIS A 19 -49.24 -2.63 23.91
N ARG A 20 -49.20 -1.41 24.48
CA ARG A 20 -48.14 -0.88 25.34
C ARG A 20 -48.47 -1.31 26.76
N THR A 21 -47.56 -2.00 27.44
CA THR A 21 -47.57 -2.14 28.90
C THR A 21 -46.57 -1.15 29.49
N ARG A 22 -47.09 -0.24 30.31
CA ARG A 22 -46.40 0.85 30.98
C ARG A 22 -46.32 0.47 32.45
N THR A 23 -45.14 0.13 32.95
CA THR A 23 -44.94 -0.14 34.38
C THR A 23 -44.61 1.17 35.09
N ILE A 24 -45.33 1.41 36.19
CA ILE A 24 -45.40 2.64 36.96
C ILE A 24 -44.30 2.68 38.02
N PHE A 25 -43.81 3.90 38.26
CA PHE A 25 -42.92 4.30 39.36
C PHE A 25 -43.54 3.99 40.74
N GLY A 26 -42.78 3.30 41.59
CA GLY A 26 -43.00 3.25 43.04
C GLY A 26 -41.81 3.89 43.74
N ALA A 27 -42.03 5.07 44.31
CA ALA A 27 -41.08 5.78 45.15
C ALA A 27 -41.47 5.54 46.62
N ASP A 28 -40.70 4.74 47.34
CA ASP A 28 -40.86 4.60 48.79
C ASP A 28 -39.82 5.44 49.53
N ARG A 29 -40.33 6.45 50.25
CA ARG A 29 -39.63 7.16 51.31
C ARG A 29 -39.48 6.21 52.50
N VAL A 30 -38.25 6.01 52.98
CA VAL A 30 -38.03 5.52 54.35
C VAL A 30 -37.03 6.42 55.07
N SER A 31 -37.59 7.10 56.07
CA SER A 31 -37.05 7.45 57.38
C SER A 31 -35.54 7.69 57.55
N SER A 32 -35.23 8.93 57.88
CA SER A 32 -33.98 9.42 58.46
C SER A 32 -33.59 8.69 59.74
N MET A 33 -32.51 7.91 59.69
CA MET A 33 -31.87 7.30 60.85
C MET A 33 -30.51 7.99 61.11
N LYS A 34 -30.46 8.80 62.16
CA LYS A 34 -29.23 9.47 62.63
C LYS A 34 -28.33 8.43 63.31
N TRP A 35 -27.30 7.96 62.61
CA TRP A 35 -26.24 7.15 63.22
C TRP A 35 -25.09 8.06 63.66
N ARG A 36 -24.92 8.19 64.98
CA ARG A 36 -23.68 8.68 65.58
C ARG A 36 -22.70 7.50 65.63
N LEU A 37 -21.74 7.44 64.71
CA LEU A 37 -20.58 6.56 64.87
C LEU A 37 -19.45 7.35 65.51
N ALA A 38 -19.01 6.86 66.67
CA ALA A 38 -17.81 7.28 67.35
C ALA A 38 -16.58 6.98 66.48
N LEU A 39 -15.71 7.98 66.27
CA LEU A 39 -14.39 7.79 65.71
C LEU A 39 -13.52 7.06 66.74
N ASN A 40 -13.36 5.75 66.57
CA ASN A 40 -12.17 5.06 67.05
C ASN A 40 -11.16 5.11 65.90
N GLY A 41 -10.24 6.07 65.98
CA GLY A 41 -9.15 6.24 65.01
C GLY A 41 -8.17 5.07 65.09
N ALA A 42 -8.33 4.09 64.21
CA ALA A 42 -7.26 3.19 63.81
C ALA A 42 -6.71 3.70 62.48
N ILE A 43 -5.53 4.32 62.53
CA ILE A 43 -4.75 4.66 61.34
C ILE A 43 -4.25 3.33 60.75
N VAL A 44 -4.94 2.83 59.72
CA VAL A 44 -4.42 1.78 58.84
C VAL A 44 -3.53 2.48 57.83
N VAL A 45 -2.22 2.43 58.06
CA VAL A 45 -1.23 2.80 57.04
C VAL A 45 -1.26 1.71 55.97
N VAL A 46 -2.05 1.90 54.92
CA VAL A 46 -1.93 1.12 53.69
C VAL A 46 -0.67 1.62 53.00
N THR A 47 0.43 0.87 53.14
CA THR A 47 1.59 1.05 52.29
C THR A 47 1.20 0.67 50.87
N LEU A 48 0.89 1.66 50.03
CA LEU A 48 0.85 1.48 48.58
C LEU A 48 2.28 1.21 48.13
N SER A 49 2.66 -0.07 48.10
CA SER A 49 3.82 -0.52 47.34
C SER A 49 3.52 -0.28 45.88
N ALA A 50 3.91 0.89 45.37
CA ALA A 50 3.96 1.18 43.95
C ALA A 50 5.00 0.24 43.33
N SER A 51 4.56 -0.97 42.99
CA SER A 51 5.32 -1.88 42.15
C SER A 51 5.35 -1.23 40.78
N SER A 52 6.45 -0.55 40.46
CA SER A 52 6.75 -0.17 39.09
C SER A 52 6.88 -1.47 38.29
N ALA A 53 5.78 -1.94 37.72
CA ALA A 53 5.82 -2.90 36.64
C ALA A 53 6.50 -2.16 35.49
N ALA A 54 7.84 -2.25 35.43
CA ALA A 54 8.56 -2.03 34.20
C ALA A 54 7.88 -2.94 33.18
N GLY A 55 7.18 -2.34 32.22
CA GLY A 55 6.57 -3.06 31.12
C GLY A 55 7.67 -3.74 30.35
N ALA A 56 7.98 -4.99 30.73
CA ALA A 56 8.69 -5.90 29.88
C ALA A 56 7.83 -6.04 28.64
N SER A 57 8.27 -5.43 27.55
CA SER A 57 7.80 -5.75 26.22
C SER A 57 8.16 -7.22 26.01
N ASN A 58 7.26 -8.12 26.40
CA ASN A 58 7.33 -9.51 25.99
C ASN A 58 7.09 -9.51 24.47
N SER A 59 8.15 -9.28 23.70
CA SER A 59 8.22 -9.79 22.35
C SER A 59 8.09 -11.30 22.48
N LEU A 60 6.89 -11.81 22.21
CA LEU A 60 6.69 -13.23 21.98
C LEU A 60 7.78 -13.66 20.99
N PRO A 61 8.47 -14.80 21.20
CA PRO A 61 9.41 -15.29 20.21
C PRO A 61 8.66 -15.42 18.90
N HIS A 62 9.02 -14.61 17.90
CA HIS A 62 8.44 -14.70 16.57
C HIS A 62 8.76 -16.10 16.04
N GLU A 63 7.74 -16.96 15.98
CA GLU A 63 7.87 -18.26 15.34
C GLU A 63 8.32 -18.01 13.90
N LYS A 64 9.42 -18.66 13.50
CA LYS A 64 9.98 -18.50 12.15
C LYS A 64 8.88 -18.75 11.12
N VAL A 65 8.68 -17.80 10.21
CA VAL A 65 7.69 -17.91 9.12
C VAL A 65 7.89 -19.24 8.38
N ARG A 66 6.81 -20.01 8.28
CA ARG A 66 6.79 -21.31 7.59
C ARG A 66 6.73 -21.11 6.08
N ASN A 67 7.50 -21.87 5.32
CA ASN A 67 7.45 -21.86 3.85
C ASN A 67 6.31 -22.78 3.36
N GLY A 68 5.10 -22.23 3.32
CA GLY A 68 3.88 -22.95 2.94
C GLY A 68 3.17 -23.69 4.08
N GLY A 69 2.12 -24.43 3.74
CA GLY A 69 1.25 -25.16 4.67
C GLY A 69 -0.09 -24.44 4.93
N SER A 70 -0.68 -24.61 6.11
CA SER A 70 -1.93 -23.91 6.46
C SER A 70 -1.75 -22.38 6.39
N ALA A 71 -2.64 -21.68 5.68
CA ALA A 71 -2.59 -20.23 5.57
C ALA A 71 -2.62 -19.52 6.94
N LEU A 72 -3.39 -20.07 7.90
CA LEU A 72 -3.44 -19.54 9.27
C LEU A 72 -2.09 -19.66 10.00
N LEU A 73 -1.34 -20.75 9.78
CA LEU A 73 -0.03 -20.94 10.39
C LEU A 73 1.02 -20.02 9.75
N VAL A 74 0.96 -19.81 8.44
CA VAL A 74 1.86 -18.84 7.78
C VAL A 74 1.55 -17.42 8.27
N LEU A 75 0.26 -17.05 8.35
CA LEU A 75 -0.19 -15.74 8.84
C LEU A 75 0.26 -15.46 10.28
N GLN A 76 0.30 -16.48 11.15
CA GLN A 76 0.78 -16.34 12.54
C GLN A 76 2.27 -15.99 12.62
N GLY A 77 3.07 -16.34 11.61
CA GLY A 77 4.47 -15.96 11.53
C GLY A 77 4.72 -14.53 11.03
N ILE A 78 3.72 -13.89 10.39
CA ILE A 78 3.87 -12.53 9.86
C ILE A 78 3.91 -11.54 11.03
N ILE A 79 4.91 -10.65 10.99
CA ILE A 79 5.09 -9.59 12.00
C ILE A 79 3.91 -8.62 11.91
N VAL A 80 3.30 -8.30 13.07
CA VAL A 80 2.27 -7.28 13.17
C VAL A 80 2.88 -6.00 13.73
N GLU A 81 2.89 -4.93 12.95
CA GLU A 81 3.42 -3.62 13.35
C GLU A 81 2.73 -2.48 12.61
N ARG A 82 3.00 -1.23 13.01
CA ARG A 82 2.40 -0.07 12.35
C ARG A 82 3.07 0.20 11.00
N GLU A 83 2.26 0.53 10.02
CA GLU A 83 2.72 1.03 8.72
C GLU A 83 3.63 2.26 8.83
N ARG A 84 4.56 2.38 7.87
CA ARG A 84 5.45 3.54 7.72
C ARG A 84 5.25 4.25 6.37
N PRO A 85 4.24 5.13 6.25
CA PRO A 85 3.86 5.73 4.96
C PRO A 85 4.81 6.82 4.46
N ALA A 86 5.64 7.40 5.34
CA ALA A 86 6.50 8.51 5.00
C ALA A 86 7.62 8.11 4.03
N GLY A 87 7.95 9.00 3.10
CA GLY A 87 9.10 8.85 2.20
C GLY A 87 8.88 7.94 0.99
N TYR A 88 7.68 7.35 0.83
CA TYR A 88 7.39 6.55 -0.36
C TYR A 88 7.52 7.39 -1.64
N SER A 89 8.28 6.84 -2.58
CA SER A 89 8.25 7.26 -3.98
C SER A 89 8.16 6.02 -4.85
N ARG A 90 7.24 6.01 -5.82
CA ARG A 90 7.13 4.91 -6.79
C ARG A 90 8.42 4.69 -7.57
N SER A 91 9.19 5.76 -7.83
CA SER A 91 10.48 5.65 -8.54
C SER A 91 11.56 4.92 -7.75
N ALA A 92 11.38 4.71 -6.43
CA ALA A 92 12.30 3.92 -5.62
C ALA A 92 12.21 2.41 -5.90
N PHE A 93 11.17 1.99 -6.64
CA PHE A 93 10.95 0.64 -7.14
C PHE A 93 11.10 0.67 -8.67
N GLU A 94 12.32 0.55 -9.17
CA GLU A 94 12.56 0.40 -10.60
C GLU A 94 11.86 -0.88 -11.09
N HIS A 95 10.78 -0.74 -11.85
CA HIS A 95 10.00 -1.85 -12.42
C HIS A 95 10.05 -1.83 -13.94
N TRP A 96 9.60 -2.94 -14.52
CA TRP A 96 9.66 -3.24 -15.95
C TRP A 96 11.11 -3.28 -16.43
N ARG A 97 11.85 -4.21 -15.85
CA ARG A 97 13.21 -4.58 -16.23
C ARG A 97 13.24 -6.06 -16.55
N ASP A 98 14.07 -6.39 -17.53
CA ASP A 98 14.55 -7.74 -17.77
C ASP A 98 15.64 -8.05 -16.73
N ILE A 99 15.29 -8.79 -15.68
CA ILE A 99 16.20 -9.11 -14.57
C ILE A 99 16.92 -10.45 -14.79
N ASP A 100 16.30 -11.37 -15.52
CA ASP A 100 16.80 -12.71 -15.83
C ASP A 100 17.54 -12.79 -17.17
N GLY A 101 17.51 -11.73 -17.97
CA GLY A 101 18.25 -11.60 -19.22
C GLY A 101 17.64 -12.38 -20.39
N ASP A 102 16.34 -12.65 -20.34
CA ASP A 102 15.62 -13.42 -21.36
C ASP A 102 15.13 -12.55 -22.54
N GLY A 103 15.37 -11.24 -22.48
CA GLY A 103 14.99 -10.25 -23.48
C GLY A 103 13.61 -9.63 -23.25
N CYS A 104 12.85 -10.10 -22.26
CA CYS A 104 11.52 -9.61 -21.94
C CYS A 104 11.55 -8.89 -20.60
N ASP A 105 10.95 -7.70 -20.52
CA ASP A 105 10.78 -7.08 -19.21
C ASP A 105 9.73 -7.85 -18.37
N SER A 106 9.74 -7.62 -17.06
CA SER A 106 8.82 -8.30 -16.14
C SER A 106 7.33 -8.04 -16.44
N ARG A 107 6.97 -6.94 -17.13
CA ARG A 107 5.58 -6.71 -17.57
C ARG A 107 5.22 -7.67 -18.69
N ASP A 108 6.04 -7.74 -19.74
CA ASP A 108 5.77 -8.61 -20.88
C ASP A 108 5.91 -10.10 -20.52
N GLN A 109 6.80 -10.46 -19.60
CA GLN A 109 6.85 -11.81 -19.04
C GLN A 109 5.51 -12.21 -18.40
N VAL A 110 4.88 -11.33 -17.62
CA VAL A 110 3.58 -11.60 -16.98
C VAL A 110 2.45 -11.63 -18.01
N LEU A 111 2.44 -10.70 -18.98
CA LEU A 111 1.46 -10.72 -20.07
C LEU A 111 1.51 -12.02 -20.87
N LYS A 112 2.73 -12.52 -21.18
CA LYS A 112 2.93 -13.82 -21.83
C LYS A 112 2.41 -14.98 -20.97
N ARG A 113 2.80 -15.00 -19.69
CA ARG A 113 2.46 -16.06 -18.74
C ARG A 113 0.96 -16.19 -18.51
N ASP A 114 0.27 -15.05 -18.37
CA ASP A 114 -1.14 -15.01 -17.97
C ASP A 114 -2.10 -15.01 -19.17
N SER A 115 -1.59 -14.98 -20.40
CA SER A 115 -2.46 -15.12 -21.56
C SER A 115 -3.02 -16.55 -21.64
N ILE A 116 -4.33 -16.66 -21.91
CA ILE A 116 -5.02 -17.95 -22.06
C ILE A 116 -4.93 -18.51 -23.48
N THR A 117 -4.43 -17.71 -24.42
CA THR A 117 -4.10 -18.11 -25.80
C THR A 117 -2.61 -17.88 -26.04
N LEU A 118 -2.09 -18.34 -27.17
CA LEU A 118 -0.70 -18.04 -27.53
C LEU A 118 -0.60 -16.54 -27.88
N PRO A 119 0.12 -15.73 -27.09
CA PRO A 119 0.23 -14.30 -27.34
C PRO A 119 1.08 -14.04 -28.59
N GLN A 120 0.80 -12.92 -29.25
CA GLN A 120 1.67 -12.37 -30.29
C GLN A 120 2.68 -11.44 -29.62
N VAL A 121 3.95 -11.70 -29.88
CA VAL A 121 5.09 -11.04 -29.24
C VAL A 121 5.97 -10.45 -30.33
N ASP A 122 6.38 -9.19 -30.16
CA ASP A 122 7.39 -8.59 -31.02
C ASP A 122 8.72 -9.34 -30.86
N PRO A 123 9.33 -9.83 -31.96
CA PRO A 123 10.51 -10.69 -31.88
C PRO A 123 11.81 -9.94 -31.53
N ILE A 124 11.79 -8.60 -31.50
CA ILE A 124 12.97 -7.77 -31.21
C ILE A 124 12.96 -7.34 -29.75
N ASP A 125 11.87 -6.74 -29.30
CA ASP A 125 11.77 -6.10 -27.99
C ASP A 125 10.94 -6.91 -26.97
N CYS A 126 10.45 -8.09 -27.36
CA CYS A 126 9.55 -8.94 -26.56
C CYS A 126 8.23 -8.29 -26.11
N ASN A 127 7.83 -7.18 -26.73
CA ASN A 127 6.57 -6.51 -26.43
C ASN A 127 5.38 -7.41 -26.80
N VAL A 128 4.46 -7.67 -25.88
CA VAL A 128 3.21 -8.37 -26.16
C VAL A 128 2.23 -7.43 -26.85
N ILE A 129 1.94 -7.71 -28.12
CA ILE A 129 1.06 -6.86 -28.95
C ILE A 129 -0.37 -7.38 -29.02
N ALA A 130 -0.58 -8.67 -28.77
CA ALA A 130 -1.92 -9.28 -28.69
C ALA A 130 -1.90 -10.55 -27.84
N GLY A 131 -3.04 -10.90 -27.29
CA GLY A 131 -3.28 -12.11 -26.49
C GLY A 131 -4.71 -12.09 -25.97
N ASP A 132 -5.08 -13.08 -25.17
CA ASP A 132 -6.35 -13.08 -24.45
C ASP A 132 -6.09 -13.26 -22.96
N TRP A 133 -6.76 -12.49 -22.11
CA TRP A 133 -6.62 -12.55 -20.65
C TRP A 133 -7.96 -12.67 -19.95
N ILE A 134 -7.96 -13.32 -18.79
CA ILE A 134 -9.08 -13.31 -17.84
C ILE A 134 -8.54 -12.69 -16.56
N SER A 135 -9.02 -11.49 -16.23
CA SER A 135 -8.61 -10.81 -15.01
C SER A 135 -9.14 -11.57 -13.79
N PRO A 136 -8.26 -12.05 -12.88
CA PRO A 136 -8.68 -12.86 -11.73
C PRO A 136 -9.57 -12.08 -10.74
N TYR A 137 -9.41 -10.75 -10.69
CA TYR A 137 -10.07 -9.91 -9.70
C TYR A 137 -11.55 -9.65 -9.99
N ASP A 138 -11.96 -9.63 -11.25
CA ASP A 138 -13.32 -9.32 -11.69
C ASP A 138 -13.90 -10.33 -12.69
N GLY A 139 -13.09 -11.27 -13.18
CA GLY A 139 -13.49 -12.27 -14.19
C GLY A 139 -13.66 -11.70 -15.60
N ALA A 140 -13.30 -10.43 -15.82
CA ALA A 140 -13.45 -9.78 -17.12
C ALA A 140 -12.46 -10.35 -18.14
N ARG A 141 -12.88 -10.38 -19.40
CA ARG A 141 -12.09 -10.88 -20.53
C ARG A 141 -11.67 -9.73 -21.42
N TRP A 142 -10.40 -9.74 -21.82
CA TRP A 142 -9.83 -8.73 -22.70
C TRP A 142 -8.85 -9.36 -23.68
N SER A 143 -8.85 -8.85 -24.91
CA SER A 143 -7.82 -9.16 -25.91
C SER A 143 -6.97 -7.95 -26.28
N ASP A 144 -7.36 -6.76 -25.80
CA ASP A 144 -6.60 -5.52 -25.93
C ASP A 144 -5.64 -5.41 -24.74
N PRO A 145 -4.30 -5.53 -24.95
CA PRO A 145 -3.33 -5.48 -23.87
C PRO A 145 -3.32 -4.13 -23.13
N SER A 146 -3.85 -3.05 -23.74
CA SER A 146 -3.97 -1.74 -23.07
C SER A 146 -5.04 -1.70 -21.98
N ARG A 147 -5.93 -2.72 -21.93
CA ARG A 147 -6.93 -2.92 -20.87
C ARG A 147 -6.40 -3.75 -19.70
N ILE A 148 -5.17 -4.23 -19.81
CA ILE A 148 -4.52 -5.09 -18.83
C ILE A 148 -3.37 -4.34 -18.16
N ASP A 149 -3.47 -4.26 -16.84
CA ASP A 149 -2.37 -3.86 -15.97
C ASP A 149 -1.68 -5.10 -15.39
N ILE A 150 -0.40 -4.94 -15.06
CA ILE A 150 0.30 -5.90 -14.20
C ILE A 150 0.24 -5.35 -12.78
N ASP A 151 -0.56 -5.99 -11.94
CA ASP A 151 -0.70 -5.66 -10.53
C ASP A 151 0.37 -6.37 -9.70
N HIS A 152 0.99 -5.62 -8.80
CA HIS A 152 1.70 -6.20 -7.66
C HIS A 152 0.66 -6.59 -6.62
N VAL A 153 0.45 -7.90 -6.40
CA VAL A 153 -0.61 -8.38 -5.49
C VAL A 153 -0.53 -7.67 -4.15
N VAL A 154 0.66 -7.58 -3.56
CA VAL A 154 0.98 -6.59 -2.52
C VAL A 154 1.55 -5.35 -3.23
N ALA A 155 0.83 -4.23 -3.22
CA ALA A 155 1.19 -3.05 -4.01
C ALA A 155 2.57 -2.49 -3.62
N LEU A 156 3.26 -1.77 -4.52
CA LEU A 156 4.59 -1.19 -4.23
C LEU A 156 4.58 -0.25 -3.01
N LYS A 157 3.51 0.56 -2.85
CA LYS A 157 3.34 1.42 -1.68
C LYS A 157 3.01 0.61 -0.42
N GLU A 158 2.15 -0.38 -0.52
CA GLU A 158 1.86 -1.30 0.59
C GLU A 158 3.14 -2.00 1.08
N ALA A 159 3.97 -2.48 0.16
CA ALA A 159 5.26 -3.07 0.49
C ALA A 159 6.18 -2.06 1.20
N TRP A 160 6.21 -0.80 0.75
CA TRP A 160 6.94 0.27 1.43
C TRP A 160 6.46 0.44 2.87
N ASP A 161 5.15 0.59 3.05
CA ASP A 161 4.52 0.81 4.36
C ASP A 161 4.78 -0.37 5.31
N SER A 162 4.88 -1.58 4.75
CA SER A 162 5.11 -2.86 5.44
C SER A 162 6.58 -3.27 5.61
N GLY A 163 7.54 -2.36 5.38
CA GLY A 163 8.97 -2.61 5.67
C GLY A 163 9.94 -2.41 4.51
N ALA A 164 9.46 -2.31 3.26
CA ALA A 164 10.35 -2.11 2.11
C ALA A 164 11.02 -0.71 2.08
N TRP A 165 10.57 0.21 2.93
CA TRP A 165 11.29 1.47 3.22
C TRP A 165 12.74 1.22 3.70
N ALA A 166 12.99 0.10 4.39
CA ALA A 166 14.30 -0.27 4.92
C ALA A 166 15.16 -1.07 3.92
N TRP A 167 14.59 -1.47 2.79
CA TRP A 167 15.29 -2.28 1.80
C TRP A 167 16.36 -1.46 1.06
N SER A 168 17.37 -2.15 0.53
CA SER A 168 18.26 -1.56 -0.47
C SER A 168 17.49 -1.24 -1.76
N PRO A 169 18.00 -0.34 -2.62
CA PRO A 169 17.45 -0.15 -3.96
C PRO A 169 17.39 -1.46 -4.78
N SER A 170 18.41 -2.33 -4.65
CA SER A 170 18.45 -3.62 -5.34
C SER A 170 17.31 -4.54 -4.92
N MET A 171 16.97 -4.56 -3.63
CA MET A 171 15.88 -5.39 -3.10
C MET A 171 14.51 -4.86 -3.50
N ARG A 172 14.30 -3.53 -3.51
CA ARG A 172 13.08 -2.93 -4.08
C ARG A 172 12.93 -3.23 -5.57
N ARG A 173 14.02 -3.14 -6.34
CA ARG A 173 14.03 -3.53 -7.76
C ARG A 173 13.71 -5.01 -7.95
N ALA A 174 14.28 -5.88 -7.12
CA ALA A 174 13.99 -7.32 -7.19
C ALA A 174 12.50 -7.60 -6.94
N TYR A 175 11.91 -7.00 -5.89
CA TYR A 175 10.48 -7.12 -5.60
C TYR A 175 9.61 -6.62 -6.75
N ALA A 176 9.97 -5.46 -7.31
CA ALA A 176 9.16 -4.82 -8.33
C ALA A 176 9.12 -5.57 -9.67
N ASN A 177 10.06 -6.50 -9.91
CA ASN A 177 10.21 -7.28 -11.13
C ASN A 177 10.11 -8.80 -10.88
N ASP A 178 9.60 -9.21 -9.73
CA ASP A 178 9.63 -10.61 -9.31
C ASP A 178 8.63 -11.47 -10.09
N THR A 179 9.13 -12.16 -11.12
CA THR A 179 8.40 -13.17 -11.90
C THR A 179 8.71 -14.61 -11.46
N SER A 180 9.63 -14.79 -10.50
CA SER A 180 10.03 -16.10 -9.98
C SER A 180 8.96 -16.81 -9.15
N ASP A 181 7.97 -16.06 -8.66
CA ASP A 181 6.77 -16.57 -8.03
C ASP A 181 5.54 -15.91 -8.66
N SER A 182 4.62 -16.71 -9.21
CA SER A 182 3.45 -16.20 -9.94
C SER A 182 2.46 -15.42 -9.07
N ARG A 183 2.62 -15.47 -7.75
CA ARG A 183 1.77 -14.75 -6.79
C ARG A 183 2.12 -13.28 -6.67
N THR A 184 3.32 -12.85 -7.07
CA THR A 184 3.76 -11.45 -6.86
C THR A 184 3.14 -10.50 -7.88
N LEU A 185 3.15 -10.89 -9.16
CA LEU A 185 2.66 -10.08 -10.28
C LEU A 185 1.53 -10.80 -11.01
N LEU A 186 0.41 -10.12 -11.29
CA LEU A 186 -0.74 -10.67 -12.01
C LEU A 186 -1.23 -9.73 -13.12
N ALA A 187 -1.60 -10.29 -14.28
CA ALA A 187 -2.37 -9.57 -15.29
C ALA A 187 -3.82 -9.39 -14.84
N VAL A 188 -4.28 -8.13 -14.71
CA VAL A 188 -5.61 -7.78 -14.21
C VAL A 188 -6.23 -6.64 -15.04
N THR A 189 -7.55 -6.46 -14.98
CA THR A 189 -8.22 -5.33 -15.64
C THR A 189 -7.70 -4.00 -15.09
N ASP A 190 -7.38 -3.04 -15.96
CA ASP A 190 -6.89 -1.70 -15.62
C ASP A 190 -7.73 -1.00 -14.53
N ARG A 191 -9.04 -1.01 -14.66
CA ARG A 191 -9.98 -0.31 -13.79
C ARG A 191 -10.10 -0.96 -12.42
N VAL A 192 -10.03 -2.29 -12.35
CA VAL A 192 -10.09 -3.00 -11.06
C VAL A 192 -8.78 -2.81 -10.29
N ASN A 193 -7.65 -2.76 -11.00
CA ASN A 193 -6.35 -2.41 -10.43
C ASN A 193 -6.34 -0.97 -9.87
N GLN A 194 -6.88 0.00 -10.62
CA GLN A 194 -7.03 1.37 -10.12
C GLN A 194 -7.96 1.46 -8.89
N SER A 195 -9.01 0.62 -8.85
CA SER A 195 -9.89 0.52 -7.68
C SER A 195 -9.16 -0.04 -6.45
N LYS A 196 -8.28 -1.04 -6.64
CA LYS A 196 -7.37 -1.54 -5.60
C LYS A 196 -6.42 -0.44 -5.14
N SER A 197 -5.71 0.20 -6.08
CA SER A 197 -4.65 1.16 -5.79
C SER A 197 -3.56 0.50 -4.92
N ASP A 198 -3.29 1.06 -3.76
CA ASP A 198 -2.32 0.69 -2.74
C ASP A 198 -3.00 0.11 -1.49
N LYS A 199 -4.29 -0.26 -1.59
CA LYS A 199 -5.07 -0.75 -0.45
C LYS A 199 -4.71 -2.18 -0.10
N ASP A 200 -4.64 -2.43 1.19
CA ASP A 200 -4.55 -3.74 1.83
C ASP A 200 -5.92 -4.47 1.87
N PRO A 201 -5.95 -5.77 2.26
CA PRO A 201 -7.18 -6.53 2.47
C PRO A 201 -8.21 -5.92 3.42
N SER A 202 -7.81 -5.01 4.33
CA SER A 202 -8.76 -4.25 5.18
C SER A 202 -9.65 -3.34 4.36
N ASN A 203 -9.09 -2.72 3.34
CA ASN A 203 -9.72 -1.63 2.59
C ASN A 203 -10.16 -2.05 1.19
N TRP A 204 -9.66 -3.18 0.68
CA TRP A 204 -10.04 -3.70 -0.64
C TRP A 204 -9.94 -5.22 -0.73
N LEU A 205 -10.90 -5.83 -1.42
CA LEU A 205 -10.89 -7.24 -1.79
C LEU A 205 -11.33 -7.37 -3.25
N PRO A 206 -10.87 -8.42 -3.98
CA PRO A 206 -11.32 -8.65 -5.34
C PRO A 206 -12.84 -8.77 -5.41
N PRO A 207 -13.52 -8.07 -6.34
CA PRO A 207 -14.96 -8.21 -6.57
C PRO A 207 -15.38 -9.65 -6.88
N SER A 208 -14.51 -10.41 -7.55
CA SER A 208 -14.70 -11.83 -7.84
C SER A 208 -14.55 -12.67 -6.56
N LYS A 209 -15.70 -13.10 -6.01
CA LYS A 209 -15.75 -13.93 -4.81
C LYS A 209 -15.05 -15.28 -4.99
N SER A 210 -15.06 -15.84 -6.20
CA SER A 210 -14.37 -17.10 -6.49
C SER A 210 -12.85 -16.98 -6.39
N TYR A 211 -12.29 -15.77 -6.50
CA TYR A 211 -10.86 -15.52 -6.38
C TYR A 211 -10.42 -15.09 -4.97
N LEU A 212 -11.36 -14.87 -4.04
CA LEU A 212 -11.07 -14.33 -2.70
C LEU A 212 -10.01 -15.16 -1.95
N CYS A 213 -10.18 -16.49 -1.86
CA CYS A 213 -9.24 -17.32 -1.11
C CYS A 213 -7.87 -17.41 -1.78
N THR A 214 -7.83 -17.44 -3.12
CA THR A 214 -6.57 -17.38 -3.88
C THR A 214 -5.85 -16.06 -3.62
N TYR A 215 -6.57 -14.93 -3.65
CA TYR A 215 -6.01 -13.62 -3.34
C TYR A 215 -5.40 -13.58 -1.93
N LEU A 216 -6.11 -14.07 -0.91
CA LEU A 216 -5.58 -14.11 0.46
C LEU A 216 -4.35 -15.02 0.60
N GLY A 217 -4.35 -16.18 -0.07
CA GLY A 217 -3.20 -17.07 -0.09
C GLY A 217 -1.97 -16.43 -0.75
N ASN A 218 -2.18 -15.74 -1.87
CA ASN A 218 -1.14 -15.00 -2.58
C ASN A 218 -0.60 -13.86 -1.72
N TRP A 219 -1.49 -13.07 -1.13
CA TRP A 219 -1.15 -11.96 -0.26
C TRP A 219 -0.27 -12.39 0.95
N ILE A 220 -0.71 -13.43 1.67
CA ILE A 220 0.05 -13.99 2.80
C ILE A 220 1.39 -14.53 2.34
N ALA A 221 1.43 -15.28 1.23
CA ALA A 221 2.67 -15.86 0.72
C ALA A 221 3.69 -14.79 0.29
N VAL A 222 3.24 -13.73 -0.40
CA VAL A 222 4.11 -12.62 -0.81
C VAL A 222 4.66 -11.90 0.41
N LYS A 223 3.82 -11.54 1.39
CA LYS A 223 4.30 -10.88 2.61
C LYS A 223 5.27 -11.77 3.40
N ALA A 224 4.96 -13.06 3.54
CA ALA A 224 5.81 -14.04 4.19
C ALA A 224 7.16 -14.22 3.50
N ARG A 225 7.17 -14.34 2.17
CA ARG A 225 8.38 -14.52 1.36
C ARG A 225 9.32 -13.31 1.46
N TRP A 226 8.77 -12.11 1.40
CA TRP A 226 9.52 -10.87 1.38
C TRP A 226 9.74 -10.26 2.77
N GLY A 227 9.29 -10.91 3.84
CA GLY A 227 9.45 -10.41 5.20
C GLY A 227 8.74 -9.09 5.45
N LEU A 228 7.60 -8.87 4.77
CA LEU A 228 6.75 -7.70 4.95
C LEU A 228 5.82 -7.91 6.15
N SER A 229 5.66 -6.87 6.97
CA SER A 229 4.72 -6.87 8.09
C SER A 229 3.28 -6.66 7.63
N MET A 230 2.34 -6.87 8.55
CA MET A 230 0.96 -6.44 8.42
C MET A 230 0.62 -5.46 9.54
N ASP A 231 -0.29 -4.53 9.28
CA ASP A 231 -0.90 -3.80 10.38
C ASP A 231 -1.97 -4.62 11.11
N GLN A 232 -2.44 -4.09 12.24
CA GLN A 232 -3.41 -4.78 13.08
C GLN A 232 -4.77 -4.99 12.41
N SER A 233 -5.22 -4.04 11.60
CA SER A 233 -6.47 -4.11 10.83
C SER A 233 -6.34 -5.15 9.73
N GLU A 234 -5.24 -5.08 8.97
CA GLU A 234 -4.94 -5.99 7.88
C GLU A 234 -4.90 -7.43 8.36
N TRP A 235 -4.06 -7.70 9.36
CA TRP A 235 -3.88 -9.04 9.92
C TRP A 235 -5.21 -9.58 10.47
N GLY A 236 -5.96 -8.75 11.20
CA GLY A 236 -7.27 -9.10 11.74
C GLY A 236 -8.30 -9.42 10.64
N ARG A 237 -8.33 -8.62 9.58
CA ARG A 237 -9.21 -8.84 8.43
C ARG A 237 -8.87 -10.14 7.70
N VAL A 238 -7.60 -10.36 7.39
CA VAL A 238 -7.13 -11.58 6.71
C VAL A 238 -7.47 -12.80 7.57
N LYS A 239 -7.16 -12.78 8.87
CA LYS A 239 -7.51 -13.88 9.79
C LYS A 239 -9.00 -14.19 9.78
N ASN A 240 -9.85 -13.17 9.90
CA ASN A 240 -11.30 -13.37 9.93
C ASN A 240 -11.83 -13.97 8.63
N LEU A 241 -11.28 -13.57 7.48
CA LEU A 241 -11.64 -14.15 6.18
C LEU A 241 -11.16 -15.58 6.03
N LEU A 242 -9.95 -15.90 6.52
CA LEU A 242 -9.47 -17.28 6.59
C LEU A 242 -10.43 -18.13 7.42
N THR A 243 -10.81 -17.70 8.62
CA THR A 243 -11.68 -18.53 9.48
C THR A 243 -13.12 -18.65 8.97
N SER A 244 -13.65 -17.62 8.32
CA SER A 244 -15.07 -17.58 7.91
C SER A 244 -15.33 -18.10 6.50
N SER A 245 -14.38 -17.90 5.56
CA SER A 245 -14.60 -18.12 4.13
C SER A 245 -13.54 -19.01 3.48
N CYS A 246 -12.35 -19.15 4.09
CA CYS A 246 -11.20 -19.84 3.48
C CYS A 246 -10.50 -20.80 4.47
N ALA A 247 -11.26 -21.49 5.33
CA ALA A 247 -10.73 -22.18 6.52
C ALA A 247 -9.75 -23.33 6.20
N SER A 248 -9.85 -23.93 5.02
CA SER A 248 -8.99 -25.00 4.54
C SER A 248 -7.89 -24.53 3.58
N LEU A 249 -7.67 -23.21 3.46
CA LEU A 249 -6.67 -22.67 2.55
C LEU A 249 -5.27 -23.15 2.93
N THR A 250 -4.63 -23.80 1.97
CA THR A 250 -3.21 -24.18 2.04
C THR A 250 -2.42 -23.33 1.06
N ILE A 251 -1.24 -22.89 1.49
CA ILE A 251 -0.30 -22.10 0.72
C ILE A 251 0.80 -23.04 0.25
N ALA A 252 1.00 -23.12 -1.06
CA ALA A 252 2.14 -23.83 -1.63
C ALA A 252 3.46 -23.15 -1.21
N PRO A 253 4.55 -23.92 -1.02
CA PRO A 253 5.87 -23.34 -0.80
C PRO A 253 6.24 -22.30 -1.87
N TRP A 254 7.09 -21.34 -1.52
CA TRP A 254 7.66 -20.36 -2.42
C TRP A 254 9.18 -20.56 -2.59
N PRO A 255 9.75 -20.13 -3.72
CA PRO A 255 11.19 -20.06 -3.88
C PRO A 255 11.79 -19.01 -2.93
N ALA A 256 13.08 -19.11 -2.66
CA ALA A 256 13.82 -18.06 -1.96
C ALA A 256 13.70 -16.73 -2.74
N VAL A 257 13.81 -15.60 -2.04
CA VAL A 257 13.92 -14.29 -2.70
C VAL A 257 15.17 -14.27 -3.59
N PRO A 258 15.14 -13.63 -4.78
CA PRO A 258 16.28 -13.61 -5.68
C PRO A 258 17.54 -13.05 -4.99
N SER A 259 18.68 -13.72 -5.19
CA SER A 259 19.95 -13.35 -4.55
C SER A 259 20.41 -11.96 -5.03
N GLY A 260 20.81 -11.08 -4.10
CA GLY A 260 21.06 -9.64 -4.35
C GLY A 260 20.03 -8.71 -3.67
N ALA A 261 18.93 -9.29 -3.21
CA ALA A 261 18.00 -8.72 -2.24
C ALA A 261 18.40 -9.15 -0.81
N GLY A 262 19.60 -8.75 -0.36
CA GLY A 262 19.98 -9.00 1.03
C GLY A 262 19.07 -8.19 1.94
N PHE A 263 18.31 -8.84 2.83
CA PHE A 263 17.78 -8.16 4.00
C PHE A 263 18.98 -7.50 4.68
N ALA A 264 18.98 -6.17 4.81
CA ALA A 264 19.95 -5.54 5.68
C ALA A 264 19.79 -6.21 7.04
N ALA A 265 20.82 -6.92 7.49
CA ALA A 265 20.88 -7.36 8.88
C ALA A 265 20.58 -6.14 9.74
N PRO A 266 19.81 -6.26 10.83
CA PRO A 266 19.54 -5.12 11.69
C PRO A 266 20.90 -4.55 12.09
N THR A 267 21.19 -3.35 11.61
CA THR A 267 22.37 -2.60 12.02
C THR A 267 22.29 -2.55 13.52
N THR A 268 23.20 -3.24 14.19
CA THR A 268 23.38 -3.13 15.62
C THR A 268 23.49 -1.65 15.92
N ILE A 269 22.52 -1.13 16.66
CA ILE A 269 22.58 0.23 17.19
C ILE A 269 23.94 0.31 17.90
N PRO A 270 24.84 1.24 17.52
CA PRO A 270 26.08 1.38 18.26
C PRO A 270 25.69 1.68 19.70
N SER A 271 26.08 0.79 20.61
CA SER A 271 25.92 1.00 22.03
C SER A 271 26.61 2.32 22.37
N THR A 272 25.82 3.35 22.65
CA THR A 272 26.33 4.59 23.22
C THR A 272 26.91 4.23 24.59
N THR A 273 28.22 4.03 24.62
CA THR A 273 28.98 3.99 25.86
C THR A 273 28.76 5.31 26.58
N SER A 274 27.98 5.24 27.64
CA SER A 274 27.80 6.29 28.63
C SER A 274 29.17 6.71 29.19
N PRO A 275 29.58 7.99 29.10
CA PRO A 275 30.81 8.42 29.74
C PRO A 275 30.59 8.54 31.25
N SER A 276 31.40 7.81 32.02
CA SER A 276 31.54 8.00 33.47
C SER A 276 32.29 9.31 33.76
N PRO A 277 31.99 10.02 34.87
CA PRO A 277 32.39 11.41 35.06
C PRO A 277 33.88 11.52 35.43
N SER A 278 34.62 12.33 34.67
CA SER A 278 35.98 12.72 35.01
C SER A 278 35.98 14.07 35.71
N THR A 279 36.67 14.11 36.84
CA THR A 279 36.78 15.20 37.80
C THR A 279 37.55 16.41 37.26
N THR A 280 37.13 17.56 37.79
CA THR A 280 37.55 18.95 37.66
C THR A 280 39.06 19.22 37.62
N ARG A 281 39.49 20.19 36.79
CA ARG A 281 40.41 21.27 37.23
C ARG A 281 40.29 22.52 36.34
N ALA A 282 40.03 23.65 37.00
CA ALA A 282 39.96 24.99 36.42
C ALA A 282 41.34 25.63 36.17
N GLY A 283 41.43 26.44 35.13
CA GLY A 283 42.54 27.36 34.81
C GLY A 283 42.05 28.44 33.83
N GLN A 284 42.24 29.69 34.22
CA GLN A 284 41.62 30.95 33.75
C GLN A 284 42.26 31.53 32.45
N PRO A 285 41.89 32.73 31.93
CA PRO A 285 41.66 33.00 30.50
C PRO A 285 42.67 33.95 29.84
N SER A 286 42.65 34.08 28.50
CA SER A 286 43.28 35.22 27.80
C SER A 286 42.72 35.47 26.39
N VAL A 287 41.93 36.54 26.28
CA VAL A 287 41.85 37.64 25.28
C VAL A 287 42.04 37.41 23.76
N SER A 288 41.00 37.86 23.02
CA SER A 288 40.88 38.59 21.74
C SER A 288 41.88 38.45 20.57
N SER A 289 41.33 38.30 19.34
CA SER A 289 41.42 39.36 18.32
C SER A 289 40.47 39.16 17.12
N THR A 290 39.90 40.29 16.72
CA THR A 290 38.91 40.60 15.69
C THR A 290 39.47 40.64 14.25
N SER A 291 38.64 40.37 13.23
CA SER A 291 38.61 41.20 12.01
C SER A 291 37.28 41.08 11.23
N THR A 292 36.55 42.18 11.28
CA THR A 292 35.51 42.77 10.40
C THR A 292 35.89 42.67 8.90
N THR A 293 34.98 42.46 7.94
CA THR A 293 34.16 43.52 7.29
C THR A 293 32.94 43.00 6.51
N THR A 294 31.97 43.91 6.40
CA THR A 294 30.53 43.82 6.07
C THR A 294 30.22 44.16 4.58
N PRO A 295 28.93 44.24 4.14
CA PRO A 295 28.42 43.74 2.85
C PRO A 295 27.98 44.87 1.88
N VAL A 296 27.53 44.52 0.66
CA VAL A 296 26.53 45.33 -0.09
C VAL A 296 25.63 44.44 -0.95
N ALA A 297 24.32 44.67 -0.84
CA ALA A 297 23.24 44.08 -1.65
C ALA A 297 22.95 44.92 -2.90
N GLY A 298 22.41 44.29 -3.95
CA GLY A 298 21.87 45.00 -5.11
C GLY A 298 21.17 44.06 -6.12
N THR A 299 19.84 44.05 -6.06
CA THR A 299 18.87 43.56 -7.07
C THR A 299 18.06 44.82 -7.46
N PRO A 300 17.61 45.08 -8.72
CA PRO A 300 16.75 44.18 -9.50
C PRO A 300 16.84 44.17 -11.05
N ALA A 301 16.15 43.15 -11.59
CA ALA A 301 15.65 42.78 -12.94
C ALA A 301 15.38 43.87 -14.02
N PRO A 302 14.85 43.53 -15.22
CA PRO A 302 15.11 42.40 -16.16
C PRO A 302 15.38 42.88 -17.61
N ALA A 303 15.92 42.02 -18.49
CA ALA A 303 15.74 42.18 -19.95
C ALA A 303 15.97 40.87 -20.72
N SER A 304 15.07 40.65 -21.66
CA SER A 304 15.02 39.66 -22.73
C SER A 304 16.28 39.67 -23.61
N THR A 305 16.61 38.55 -24.28
CA THR A 305 16.68 38.39 -25.76
C THR A 305 17.52 37.16 -26.16
N SER A 306 16.85 36.24 -26.86
CA SER A 306 17.28 35.34 -27.97
C SER A 306 18.60 34.52 -27.96
N THR A 307 18.40 33.20 -28.05
CA THR A 307 18.82 32.30 -29.16
C THR A 307 20.29 31.97 -29.41
N SER A 308 20.66 30.70 -29.18
CA SER A 308 21.34 29.79 -30.13
C SER A 308 21.35 28.38 -29.51
N THR A 309 20.44 27.47 -29.87
CA THR A 309 20.51 26.55 -31.03
C THR A 309 21.80 25.72 -31.04
N THR A 310 21.76 24.51 -30.48
CA THR A 310 22.51 23.39 -31.04
C THR A 310 21.50 22.32 -31.43
N THR A 311 21.40 22.21 -32.75
CA THR A 311 20.58 21.29 -33.51
C THR A 311 21.19 19.89 -33.46
N THR A 312 20.39 18.88 -33.10
CA THR A 312 20.52 17.55 -33.67
C THR A 312 19.14 17.14 -34.16
N THR A 313 18.84 17.54 -35.41
CA THR A 313 17.77 16.98 -36.26
C THR A 313 18.13 15.53 -36.56
N GLY A 314 17.23 14.54 -36.58
CA GLY A 314 15.81 14.53 -36.30
C GLY A 314 15.23 13.20 -36.77
N SER A 315 14.09 12.82 -36.23
CA SER A 315 13.08 12.08 -36.98
C SER A 315 11.72 12.41 -36.38
N SER A 316 10.98 13.28 -37.08
CA SER A 316 9.61 13.65 -36.78
C SER A 316 8.66 12.82 -37.62
N THR A 317 7.81 12.01 -37.00
CA THR A 317 6.44 11.76 -37.47
C THR A 317 5.63 11.02 -36.41
N GLY A 318 4.62 11.69 -35.87
CA GLY A 318 3.59 11.10 -35.00
C GLY A 318 3.38 11.93 -33.74
N ALA A 319 2.42 12.85 -33.76
CA ALA A 319 1.90 13.45 -32.54
C ALA A 319 1.54 12.30 -31.58
N SER A 320 2.26 12.17 -30.47
CA SER A 320 1.98 11.11 -29.50
C SER A 320 0.53 11.24 -29.08
N ARG A 321 -0.26 10.20 -29.33
CA ARG A 321 -1.67 10.16 -28.92
C ARG A 321 -1.71 10.13 -27.39
N VAL A 322 -2.24 11.19 -26.78
CA VAL A 322 -2.31 11.33 -25.31
C VAL A 322 -3.74 11.23 -24.82
N TYR A 323 -3.95 10.69 -23.64
CA TYR A 323 -5.29 10.47 -23.08
C TYR A 323 -5.58 11.47 -21.95
N PRO A 324 -6.71 12.22 -21.99
CA PRO A 324 -7.05 13.21 -20.98
C PRO A 324 -7.08 12.62 -19.57
N GLY A 325 -6.36 13.24 -18.64
CA GLY A 325 -6.27 12.81 -17.24
C GLY A 325 -5.35 11.59 -17.00
N ALA A 326 -4.82 10.96 -18.04
CA ALA A 326 -3.86 9.87 -17.89
C ALA A 326 -2.51 10.39 -17.38
N TRP A 327 -1.78 9.49 -16.73
CA TRP A 327 -0.42 9.73 -16.25
C TRP A 327 0.52 10.12 -17.38
N CYS A 328 1.43 11.04 -17.10
CA CYS A 328 2.38 11.51 -18.11
C CYS A 328 3.73 11.83 -17.47
N SER A 329 4.77 11.75 -18.28
CA SER A 329 6.16 12.13 -17.97
C SER A 329 6.92 12.31 -19.30
N PRO A 330 7.87 13.24 -19.42
CA PRO A 330 8.26 14.24 -18.42
C PRO A 330 7.20 15.35 -18.25
N GLU A 331 7.24 16.05 -17.10
CA GLU A 331 6.45 17.28 -16.91
C GLU A 331 6.84 18.32 -17.98
N GLY A 332 5.84 18.93 -18.62
CA GLY A 332 6.03 19.82 -19.77
C GLY A 332 5.92 19.15 -21.14
N ALA A 333 5.82 17.81 -21.24
CA ALA A 333 5.55 17.15 -22.51
C ALA A 333 4.21 17.60 -23.11
N THR A 334 4.09 17.63 -24.43
CA THR A 334 2.86 17.98 -25.17
C THR A 334 2.40 16.83 -26.07
N GLY A 335 1.10 16.73 -26.31
CA GLY A 335 0.53 15.75 -27.24
C GLY A 335 -0.92 16.04 -27.60
N THR A 336 -1.49 15.25 -28.50
CA THR A 336 -2.84 15.49 -29.03
C THR A 336 -3.75 14.29 -28.76
N TYR A 337 -4.98 14.51 -28.28
CA TYR A 337 -5.98 13.44 -28.14
C TYR A 337 -6.80 13.28 -29.43
N THR A 338 -7.59 12.22 -29.53
CA THR A 338 -8.44 11.93 -30.71
C THR A 338 -9.49 13.00 -31.01
N ASN A 339 -9.76 13.90 -30.07
CA ASN A 339 -10.61 15.08 -30.26
C ASN A 339 -9.89 16.28 -30.92
N GLY A 340 -8.63 16.11 -31.34
CA GLY A 340 -7.81 17.15 -31.96
C GLY A 340 -7.30 18.22 -31.01
N LYS A 341 -7.58 18.10 -29.70
CA LYS A 341 -7.12 19.08 -28.70
C LYS A 341 -5.73 18.73 -28.20
N THR A 342 -4.95 19.77 -27.94
CA THR A 342 -3.61 19.67 -27.37
C THR A 342 -3.70 19.53 -25.84
N TYR A 343 -2.82 18.70 -25.29
CA TYR A 343 -2.66 18.48 -23.86
C TYR A 343 -1.20 18.69 -23.47
N VAL A 344 -0.99 19.14 -22.24
CA VAL A 344 0.32 19.29 -21.60
C VAL A 344 0.39 18.40 -20.37
N CYS A 345 1.55 17.80 -20.15
CA CYS A 345 1.83 17.05 -18.95
C CYS A 345 2.13 17.98 -17.77
N SER A 346 1.28 17.99 -16.73
CA SER A 346 1.38 18.94 -15.62
C SER A 346 1.00 18.30 -14.28
N LYS A 347 1.64 18.71 -13.18
CA LYS A 347 1.24 18.35 -11.80
C LYS A 347 0.07 19.18 -11.25
N THR A 348 -0.38 20.18 -12.00
CA THR A 348 -1.49 21.05 -11.63
C THR A 348 -2.65 20.92 -12.61
N SER A 349 -3.89 21.07 -12.15
CA SER A 349 -5.10 21.19 -12.98
C SER A 349 -5.06 22.47 -13.83
N GLN A 350 -5.99 22.64 -14.78
CA GLN A 350 -6.05 23.87 -15.59
C GLN A 350 -6.20 25.16 -14.76
N SER A 351 -6.81 25.07 -13.57
CA SER A 351 -6.94 26.16 -12.60
C SER A 351 -5.69 26.39 -11.72
N GLY A 352 -4.60 25.65 -11.96
CA GLY A 352 -3.37 25.75 -11.17
C GLY A 352 -3.39 24.96 -9.85
N THR A 353 -4.44 24.20 -9.57
CA THR A 353 -4.55 23.39 -8.34
C THR A 353 -3.66 22.15 -8.45
N PRO A 354 -2.70 21.93 -7.53
CA PRO A 354 -1.89 20.71 -7.54
C PRO A 354 -2.77 19.47 -7.40
N TYR A 355 -2.43 18.41 -8.14
CA TYR A 355 -3.05 17.12 -7.91
C TYR A 355 -2.65 16.55 -6.56
N SER A 356 -3.60 16.01 -5.80
CA SER A 356 -3.42 15.55 -4.40
C SER A 356 -2.38 14.44 -4.24
N ASP A 357 -2.07 13.71 -5.31
CA ASP A 357 -1.08 12.65 -5.35
C ASP A 357 0.28 13.09 -5.93
N GLY A 358 0.47 14.37 -6.23
CA GLY A 358 1.75 14.97 -6.63
C GLY A 358 2.30 14.52 -7.99
N ARG A 359 1.53 13.73 -8.74
CA ARG A 359 1.94 13.14 -10.01
C ARG A 359 1.36 13.95 -11.19
N ALA A 360 2.08 13.97 -12.32
CA ALA A 360 1.67 14.73 -13.51
C ALA A 360 0.65 13.97 -14.38
N ARG A 361 -0.34 14.69 -14.91
CA ARG A 361 -1.38 14.13 -15.81
C ARG A 361 -1.50 14.97 -17.08
N TRP A 362 -1.95 14.34 -18.17
CA TRP A 362 -2.33 15.05 -19.39
C TRP A 362 -3.53 15.94 -19.14
N ARG A 363 -3.32 17.25 -19.04
CA ARG A 363 -4.41 18.25 -18.97
C ARG A 363 -4.50 19.00 -20.28
N GLN A 364 -5.70 19.42 -20.66
CA GLN A 364 -5.89 20.22 -21.86
C GLN A 364 -5.19 21.58 -21.65
N VAL A 365 -4.48 22.07 -22.68
CA VAL A 365 -3.97 23.45 -22.68
C VAL A 365 -5.11 24.44 -22.88
#